data_AF-A0A848X0R7-F1
#
_entry.id   AF-A0A848X0R7-F1
#
_cell.length_a   1.000
_cell.length_b   1.000
_cell.length_c   1.000
_cell.angle_alpha   90.00
_cell.angle_beta   90.00
_cell.angle_gamma   90.00
#
_symmetry.space_group_name_H-M   'P 1'
#
loop_
_entity.id
_entity.type
_entity.pdbx_description
1 polymer ?
#
loop_
_entity_poly.entity_id
_entity_poly.type
_entity_poly.pdbx_seq_one_letter_code
_entity_poly.pdbx_strand_id
1 'polypeptide(L)'
;KVAVVTATLEAARKKYDEEKTAWKLAQRKMQDAEKLIEYAEAVRESGPTIAKADQLAAEMAKAEEEAEARAKLATDLKTAADSAQSARSQLPEDDDLVVAASVLGNRSEAARAKSDAAAKALAAKTAEFESADSAAEKLRDKKEAALESLTDRWADAFAVGSFTHLTPEQLCLAMLQATGELDKYAVAGDAELTKKLAAQEAAKAKPAPKPDPKKPAPVVLKEADREQYVRDSVAVKVDAVTKRFIALFGGQAGLPQTDFFATADQALFLSNDGTVRGWLRPSGENLSGRLLKMEDPEAIAEELYLSILTRQPESVERDAVKNYLRARGEKKSEAIQELGWALLSSVEFRFKH
;
A
#
# COMPACT_ATOMS: atom_id res chain seq x y z
N LYS A 1 -19.96 65.09 0.67
CA LYS A 1 -21.17 64.21 0.63
C LYS A 1 -20.91 62.93 -0.17
N VAL A 2 -20.47 63.00 -1.43
CA VAL A 2 -20.13 61.80 -2.25
C VAL A 2 -19.07 60.91 -1.59
N ALA A 3 -17.95 61.47 -1.11
CA ALA A 3 -16.87 60.72 -0.45
C ALA A 3 -17.31 59.96 0.82
N VAL A 4 -18.24 60.53 1.58
CA VAL A 4 -18.79 59.89 2.80
C VAL A 4 -19.71 58.74 2.39
N VAL A 5 -20.56 58.93 1.37
CA VAL A 5 -21.44 57.88 0.85
C VAL A 5 -20.63 56.71 0.28
N THR A 6 -19.56 56.96 -0.49
CA THR A 6 -18.68 55.89 -1.00
C THR A 6 -17.98 55.11 0.11
N ALA A 7 -17.44 55.79 1.13
CA ALA A 7 -16.81 55.12 2.27
C ALA A 7 -17.81 54.25 3.07
N THR A 8 -19.07 54.71 3.20
CA THR A 8 -20.12 53.95 3.88
C THR A 8 -20.51 52.70 3.07
N LEU A 9 -20.54 52.82 1.73
CA LEU A 9 -20.86 51.74 0.80
C LEU A 9 -19.76 50.68 0.75
N GLU A 10 -18.49 51.08 0.79
CA GLU A 10 -17.35 50.17 0.89
C GLU A 10 -17.33 49.42 2.22
N ALA A 11 -17.63 50.10 3.33
CA ALA A 11 -17.74 49.46 4.64
C ALA A 11 -18.90 48.45 4.70
N ALA A 12 -20.05 48.78 4.09
CA ALA A 12 -21.19 47.88 3.98
C ALA A 12 -20.87 46.67 3.08
N ARG A 13 -20.16 46.87 1.97
CA ARG A 13 -19.71 45.79 1.08
C ARG A 13 -18.73 44.84 1.77
N LYS A 14 -17.78 45.39 2.53
CA LYS A 14 -16.84 44.59 3.33
C LYS A 14 -17.56 43.74 4.37
N LYS A 15 -18.52 44.32 5.11
CA LYS A 15 -19.37 43.57 6.05
C LYS A 15 -20.18 42.47 5.36
N TYR A 16 -20.77 42.76 4.20
CA TYR A 16 -21.49 41.76 3.41
C TYR A 16 -20.58 40.61 2.95
N ASP A 17 -19.36 40.90 2.52
CA ASP A 17 -18.39 39.86 2.13
C ASP A 17 -17.92 39.03 3.34
N GLU A 18 -17.73 39.65 4.51
CA GLU A 18 -17.44 38.96 5.78
C GLU A 18 -18.60 38.06 6.22
N GLU A 19 -19.84 38.55 6.22
CA GLU A 19 -21.02 37.74 6.55
C GLU A 19 -21.24 36.60 5.54
N LYS A 20 -20.99 36.86 4.25
CA LYS A 20 -21.07 35.85 3.18
C LYS A 20 -20.01 34.75 3.36
N THR A 21 -18.79 35.09 3.78
CA THR A 21 -17.77 34.09 4.08
C THR A 21 -18.09 33.30 5.34
N ALA A 22 -18.59 33.96 6.40
CA ALA A 22 -19.05 33.30 7.62
C ALA A 22 -20.22 32.34 7.36
N TRP A 23 -21.19 32.74 6.52
CA TRP A 23 -22.32 31.90 6.14
C TRP A 23 -21.89 30.66 5.35
N LYS A 24 -20.97 30.83 4.38
CA LYS A 24 -20.38 29.69 3.66
C LYS A 24 -19.63 28.72 4.58
N LEU A 25 -18.90 29.25 5.56
CA LEU A 25 -18.21 28.42 6.56
C LEU A 25 -19.20 27.66 7.44
N ALA A 26 -20.27 28.30 7.88
CA ALA A 26 -21.34 27.65 8.64
C ALA A 26 -22.02 26.53 7.84
N GLN A 27 -22.30 26.78 6.56
CA GLN A 27 -22.88 25.79 5.65
C GLN A 27 -21.96 24.56 5.47
N ARG A 28 -20.65 24.79 5.33
CA ARG A 28 -19.67 23.69 5.26
C ARG A 28 -19.65 22.86 6.54
N LYS A 29 -19.60 23.51 7.71
CA LYS A 29 -19.62 22.83 9.01
C LYS A 29 -20.90 22.02 9.25
N MET A 30 -22.06 22.52 8.80
CA MET A 30 -23.31 21.78 8.86
C MET A 30 -23.27 20.51 8.00
N GLN A 31 -22.76 20.61 6.77
CA GLN A 31 -22.60 19.45 5.90
C GLN A 31 -21.57 18.44 6.43
N ASP A 32 -20.50 18.90 7.11
CA ASP A 32 -19.54 18.01 7.77
C ASP A 32 -20.20 17.24 8.93
N ALA A 33 -21.07 17.91 9.69
CA ALA A 33 -21.85 17.28 10.74
C ALA A 33 -22.85 16.25 10.18
N GLU A 34 -23.51 16.55 9.06
CA GLU A 34 -24.40 15.60 8.35
C GLU A 34 -23.64 14.33 7.93
N LYS A 35 -22.44 14.48 7.35
CA LYS A 35 -21.61 13.34 6.94
C LYS A 35 -21.08 12.52 8.11
N LEU A 36 -20.77 13.17 9.23
CA LEU A 36 -20.41 12.49 10.48
C LEU A 36 -21.57 11.66 11.04
N ILE A 37 -22.80 12.17 10.94
CA ILE A 37 -24.00 11.44 11.33
C ILE A 37 -24.20 10.23 10.42
N GLU A 38 -24.08 10.41 9.10
CA GLU A 38 -24.19 9.32 8.11
C GLU A 38 -23.18 8.19 8.39
N TYR A 39 -21.93 8.54 8.69
CA TYR A 39 -20.92 7.55 9.07
C TYR A 39 -21.22 6.88 10.42
N ALA A 40 -21.65 7.64 11.44
CA ALA A 40 -22.00 7.08 12.73
C ALA A 40 -23.18 6.09 12.63
N GLU A 41 -24.16 6.39 11.78
CA GLU A 41 -25.27 5.48 11.45
C GLU A 41 -24.77 4.24 10.70
N ALA A 42 -23.92 4.40 9.69
CA ALA A 42 -23.32 3.27 8.97
C ALA A 42 -22.51 2.34 9.90
N VAL A 43 -21.74 2.90 10.84
CA VAL A 43 -21.01 2.12 11.86
C VAL A 43 -21.97 1.38 12.79
N ARG A 44 -23.04 2.04 13.24
CA ARG A 44 -24.05 1.45 14.13
C ARG A 44 -24.83 0.31 13.47
N GLU A 45 -25.14 0.43 12.19
CA GLU A 45 -25.84 -0.60 11.41
C GLU A 45 -24.94 -1.79 11.04
N SER A 46 -23.67 -1.52 10.72
CA SER A 46 -22.71 -2.54 10.28
C SER A 46 -22.17 -3.42 11.41
N GLY A 47 -21.90 -2.85 12.58
CA GLY A 47 -21.31 -3.55 13.73
C GLY A 47 -21.98 -4.89 14.10
N PRO A 48 -23.30 -4.94 14.40
CA PRO A 48 -23.96 -6.17 14.81
C PRO A 48 -24.09 -7.20 13.68
N THR A 49 -24.26 -6.76 12.44
CA THR A 49 -24.41 -7.66 11.28
C THR A 49 -23.09 -8.31 10.91
N ILE A 50 -21.99 -7.55 10.93
CA ILE A 50 -20.63 -8.06 10.69
C ILE A 50 -20.25 -9.07 11.78
N ALA A 51 -20.48 -8.74 13.06
CA ALA A 51 -20.21 -9.66 14.16
C ALA A 51 -21.01 -10.97 14.07
N LYS A 52 -22.26 -10.90 13.59
CA LYS A 52 -23.09 -12.09 13.34
C LYS A 52 -22.55 -12.93 12.18
N ALA A 53 -22.08 -12.31 11.09
CA ALA A 53 -21.44 -13.02 9.98
C ALA A 53 -20.15 -13.74 10.42
N ASP A 54 -19.32 -13.09 11.23
CA ASP A 54 -18.10 -13.69 11.78
C ASP A 54 -18.41 -14.88 12.72
N GLN A 55 -19.48 -14.76 13.54
CA GLN A 55 -19.97 -15.88 14.35
C GLN A 55 -20.47 -17.05 13.49
N LEU A 56 -21.25 -16.77 12.44
CA LEU A 56 -21.74 -17.80 11.53
C LEU A 56 -20.59 -18.48 10.78
N ALA A 57 -19.53 -17.75 10.40
CA ALA A 57 -18.33 -18.33 9.80
C ALA A 57 -17.64 -19.33 10.76
N ALA A 58 -17.49 -18.96 12.03
CA ALA A 58 -16.90 -19.82 13.05
C ALA A 58 -17.76 -21.07 13.34
N GLU A 59 -19.09 -20.93 13.28
CA GLU A 59 -20.02 -22.06 13.40
C GLU A 59 -19.99 -22.99 12.17
N MET A 60 -19.84 -22.42 10.97
CA MET A 60 -19.72 -23.18 9.72
C MET A 60 -18.47 -24.05 9.72
N ALA A 61 -17.32 -23.51 10.12
CA ALA A 61 -16.07 -24.26 10.18
C ALA A 61 -16.18 -25.49 11.10
N LYS A 62 -16.85 -25.35 12.25
CA LYS A 62 -17.11 -26.49 13.16
C LYS A 62 -18.10 -27.50 12.57
N ALA A 63 -19.15 -27.01 11.91
CA ALA A 63 -20.16 -27.89 11.31
C ALA A 63 -19.60 -28.69 10.13
N GLU A 64 -18.67 -28.12 9.36
CA GLU A 64 -17.98 -28.78 8.26
C GLU A 64 -17.08 -29.93 8.76
N GLU A 65 -16.30 -29.68 9.83
CA GLU A 65 -15.48 -30.69 10.49
C GLU A 65 -16.34 -31.86 11.05
N GLU A 66 -17.46 -31.55 11.71
CA GLU A 66 -18.39 -32.57 12.22
C GLU A 66 -19.08 -33.37 11.11
N ALA A 67 -19.42 -32.72 9.97
CA ALA A 67 -20.01 -33.39 8.82
C ALA A 67 -19.02 -34.33 8.14
N GLU A 68 -17.76 -33.91 7.98
CA GLU A 68 -16.70 -34.75 7.39
C GLU A 68 -16.42 -35.98 8.27
N ALA A 69 -16.35 -35.80 9.59
CA ALA A 69 -16.18 -36.91 10.54
C ALA A 69 -17.33 -37.93 10.47
N ARG A 70 -18.59 -37.46 10.35
CA ARG A 70 -19.77 -38.33 10.21
C ARG A 70 -19.81 -39.07 8.87
N ALA A 71 -19.38 -38.43 7.80
CA ALA A 71 -19.28 -39.05 6.47
C ALA A 71 -18.23 -40.18 6.44
N LYS A 72 -17.08 -39.97 7.09
CA LYS A 72 -16.05 -41.01 7.27
C LYS A 72 -16.59 -42.20 8.06
N LEU A 73 -17.21 -41.96 9.22
CA LEU A 73 -17.81 -43.01 10.05
C LEU A 73 -18.89 -43.82 9.31
N ALA A 74 -19.73 -43.17 8.50
CA ALA A 74 -20.73 -43.85 7.68
C ALA A 74 -20.09 -44.76 6.62
N THR A 75 -18.98 -44.31 6.02
CA THR A 75 -18.22 -45.09 5.02
C THR A 75 -17.53 -46.30 5.65
N ASP A 76 -16.93 -46.12 6.83
CA ASP A 76 -16.26 -47.20 7.56
C ASP A 76 -17.24 -48.28 8.03
N LEU A 77 -18.40 -47.87 8.58
CA LEU A 77 -19.46 -48.80 9.00
C LEU A 77 -20.07 -49.55 7.82
N LYS A 78 -20.22 -48.89 6.65
CA LYS A 78 -20.66 -49.55 5.42
C LYS A 78 -19.66 -50.61 4.97
N THR A 79 -18.37 -50.26 4.93
CA THR A 79 -17.29 -51.18 4.54
C THR A 79 -17.22 -52.39 5.48
N ALA A 80 -17.40 -52.17 6.80
CA ALA A 80 -17.46 -53.22 7.80
C ALA A 80 -18.71 -54.11 7.63
N ALA A 81 -19.88 -53.53 7.32
CA ALA A 81 -21.11 -54.27 7.05
C ALA A 81 -20.99 -55.13 5.78
N ASP A 82 -20.46 -54.57 4.68
CA ASP A 82 -20.24 -55.27 3.42
C ASP A 82 -19.23 -56.43 3.60
N SER A 83 -18.19 -56.22 4.40
CA SER A 83 -17.20 -57.25 4.74
C SER A 83 -17.78 -58.37 5.61
N ALA A 84 -18.59 -58.02 6.63
CA ALA A 84 -19.26 -59.00 7.49
C ALA A 84 -20.29 -59.85 6.70
N GLN A 85 -21.01 -59.23 5.76
CA GLN A 85 -21.95 -59.92 4.87
C GLN A 85 -21.22 -60.84 3.87
N SER A 86 -20.07 -60.42 3.36
CA SER A 86 -19.20 -61.25 2.52
C SER A 86 -18.64 -62.45 3.29
N ALA A 87 -18.17 -62.26 4.52
CA ALA A 87 -17.70 -63.34 5.39
C ALA A 87 -18.82 -64.34 5.74
N ARG A 88 -20.05 -63.84 5.99
CA ARG A 88 -21.25 -64.68 6.19
C ARG A 88 -21.53 -65.58 4.99
N SER A 89 -21.31 -65.11 3.76
CA SER A 89 -21.54 -65.91 2.56
C SER A 89 -20.53 -67.06 2.34
N GLN A 90 -19.44 -67.10 3.14
CA GLN A 90 -18.35 -68.05 3.00
C GLN A 90 -18.29 -69.12 4.13
N LEU A 91 -19.13 -69.01 5.17
CA LEU A 91 -19.13 -69.89 6.35
C LEU A 91 -20.53 -70.49 6.60
N PRO A 92 -20.66 -71.65 7.28
CA PRO A 92 -21.95 -72.25 7.65
C PRO A 92 -22.76 -71.35 8.59
N GLU A 93 -24.09 -71.52 8.62
CA GLU A 93 -25.02 -70.78 9.48
C GLU A 93 -24.66 -70.91 10.97
N ASP A 94 -23.86 -69.99 11.47
CA ASP A 94 -23.65 -69.74 12.90
C ASP A 94 -24.56 -68.56 13.31
N ASP A 95 -25.51 -68.81 14.22
CA ASP A 95 -26.55 -67.84 14.62
C ASP A 95 -25.94 -66.51 15.12
N ASP A 96 -24.79 -66.57 15.79
CA ASP A 96 -24.12 -65.38 16.33
C ASP A 96 -23.54 -64.49 15.22
N LEU A 97 -23.07 -65.07 14.11
CA LEU A 97 -22.56 -64.32 12.94
C LEU A 97 -23.71 -63.67 12.14
N VAL A 98 -24.88 -64.31 12.11
CA VAL A 98 -26.10 -63.74 11.49
C VAL A 98 -26.59 -62.53 12.28
N VAL A 99 -26.60 -62.62 13.61
CA VAL A 99 -26.94 -61.50 14.49
C VAL A 99 -25.91 -60.38 14.36
N ALA A 100 -24.61 -60.68 14.33
CA ALA A 100 -23.56 -59.68 14.16
C ALA A 100 -23.66 -58.92 12.82
N ALA A 101 -23.89 -59.63 11.71
CA ALA A 101 -24.02 -59.01 10.39
C ALA A 101 -25.26 -58.11 10.28
N SER A 102 -26.40 -58.53 10.83
CA SER A 102 -27.62 -57.71 10.84
C SER A 102 -27.50 -56.47 11.73
N VAL A 103 -26.83 -56.57 12.88
CA VAL A 103 -26.51 -55.43 13.75
C VAL A 103 -25.61 -54.42 13.04
N LEU A 104 -24.59 -54.88 12.29
CA LEU A 104 -23.73 -54.00 11.50
C LEU A 104 -24.48 -53.33 10.34
N GLY A 105 -25.37 -54.04 9.65
CA GLY A 105 -26.25 -53.47 8.62
C GLY A 105 -27.16 -52.36 9.17
N ASN A 106 -27.85 -52.62 10.28
CA ASN A 106 -28.71 -51.60 10.92
C ASN A 106 -27.89 -50.38 11.40
N ARG A 107 -26.65 -50.60 11.88
CA ARG A 107 -25.75 -49.52 12.28
C ARG A 107 -25.24 -48.69 11.10
N SER A 108 -24.99 -49.30 9.94
CA SER A 108 -24.53 -48.59 8.74
C SER A 108 -25.65 -47.75 8.13
N GLU A 109 -26.89 -48.25 8.09
CA GLU A 109 -28.06 -47.48 7.66
C GLU A 109 -28.35 -46.30 8.58
N ALA A 110 -28.29 -46.52 9.90
CA ALA A 110 -28.44 -45.45 10.88
C ALA A 110 -27.33 -44.39 10.78
N ALA A 111 -26.08 -44.79 10.50
CA ALA A 111 -24.96 -43.88 10.29
C ALA A 111 -25.12 -43.06 9.00
N ARG A 112 -25.57 -43.69 7.91
CA ARG A 112 -25.86 -43.02 6.63
C ARG A 112 -26.96 -41.97 6.79
N ALA A 113 -28.07 -42.32 7.46
CA ALA A 113 -29.14 -41.37 7.74
C ALA A 113 -28.67 -40.16 8.56
N LYS A 114 -27.78 -40.37 9.54
CA LYS A 114 -27.16 -39.29 10.33
C LYS A 114 -26.19 -38.43 9.52
N SER A 115 -25.47 -39.02 8.57
CA SER A 115 -24.59 -38.31 7.65
C SER A 115 -25.40 -37.45 6.66
N ASP A 116 -26.47 -37.99 6.09
CA ASP A 116 -27.36 -37.26 5.17
C ASP A 116 -28.08 -36.09 5.89
N ALA A 117 -28.48 -36.30 7.14
CA ALA A 117 -29.04 -35.24 7.98
C ALA A 117 -28.01 -34.14 8.31
N ALA A 118 -26.76 -34.52 8.60
CA ALA A 118 -25.67 -33.57 8.82
C ALA A 118 -25.34 -32.76 7.54
N ALA A 119 -25.32 -33.40 6.38
CA ALA A 119 -25.10 -32.74 5.09
C ALA A 119 -26.21 -31.73 4.76
N LYS A 120 -27.48 -32.07 5.04
CA LYS A 120 -28.61 -31.14 4.88
C LYS A 120 -28.53 -29.95 5.85
N ALA A 121 -28.15 -30.20 7.11
CA ALA A 121 -27.97 -29.14 8.10
C ALA A 121 -26.81 -28.20 7.73
N LEU A 122 -25.70 -28.76 7.23
CA LEU A 122 -24.57 -27.99 6.71
C LEU A 122 -25.02 -27.12 5.53
N ALA A 123 -25.70 -27.70 4.53
CA ALA A 123 -26.20 -26.95 3.37
C ALA A 123 -27.15 -25.79 3.77
N ALA A 124 -28.01 -26.00 4.77
CA ALA A 124 -28.88 -24.94 5.28
C ALA A 124 -28.09 -23.82 5.97
N LYS A 125 -27.08 -24.17 6.80
CA LYS A 125 -26.21 -23.18 7.43
C LYS A 125 -25.32 -22.46 6.40
N THR A 126 -24.85 -23.13 5.34
CA THR A 126 -24.11 -22.51 4.23
C THR A 126 -24.95 -21.44 3.55
N ALA A 127 -26.21 -21.75 3.23
CA ALA A 127 -27.12 -20.78 2.61
C ALA A 127 -27.42 -19.57 3.53
N GLU A 128 -27.58 -19.81 4.84
CA GLU A 128 -27.73 -18.74 5.82
C GLU A 128 -26.46 -17.86 5.90
N PHE A 129 -25.28 -18.48 5.91
CA PHE A 129 -24.00 -17.79 5.89
C PHE A 129 -23.81 -16.95 4.62
N GLU A 130 -24.03 -17.49 3.42
CA GLU A 130 -23.91 -16.75 2.16
C GLU A 130 -24.83 -15.51 2.12
N SER A 131 -26.05 -15.64 2.66
CA SER A 131 -26.99 -14.52 2.75
C SER A 131 -26.53 -13.45 3.76
N ALA A 132 -25.93 -13.86 4.88
CA ALA A 132 -25.43 -12.97 5.91
C ALA A 132 -24.12 -12.29 5.49
N ASP A 133 -23.24 -13.02 4.81
CA ASP A 133 -21.96 -12.51 4.31
C ASP A 133 -22.16 -11.48 3.20
N SER A 134 -23.04 -11.76 2.23
CA SER A 134 -23.40 -10.77 1.20
C SER A 134 -24.10 -9.52 1.76
N ALA A 135 -24.82 -9.64 2.88
CA ALA A 135 -25.37 -8.49 3.60
C ALA A 135 -24.29 -7.71 4.37
N ALA A 136 -23.33 -8.42 4.98
CA ALA A 136 -22.19 -7.82 5.66
C ALA A 136 -21.25 -7.09 4.69
N GLU A 137 -20.99 -7.66 3.51
CA GLU A 137 -20.21 -7.05 2.44
C GLU A 137 -20.80 -5.70 2.02
N LYS A 138 -22.11 -5.65 1.71
CA LYS A 138 -22.80 -4.39 1.39
C LYS A 138 -22.72 -3.33 2.50
N LEU A 139 -22.73 -3.76 3.76
CA LEU A 139 -22.60 -2.85 4.90
C LEU A 139 -21.16 -2.38 5.10
N ARG A 140 -20.16 -3.23 4.83
CA ARG A 140 -18.73 -2.86 4.78
C ARG A 140 -18.51 -1.81 3.70
N ASP A 141 -19.03 -2.03 2.48
CA ASP A 141 -18.94 -1.08 1.36
C ASP A 141 -19.55 0.28 1.71
N LYS A 142 -20.75 0.28 2.31
CA LYS A 142 -21.41 1.53 2.75
C LYS A 142 -20.58 2.28 3.80
N LYS A 143 -20.02 1.56 4.77
CA LYS A 143 -19.17 2.16 5.81
C LYS A 143 -17.91 2.75 5.19
N GLU A 144 -17.28 2.03 4.28
CA GLU A 144 -16.06 2.46 3.59
C GLU A 144 -16.32 3.69 2.71
N ALA A 145 -17.39 3.70 1.93
CA ALA A 145 -17.81 4.86 1.15
C ALA A 145 -18.12 6.10 2.02
N ALA A 146 -18.76 5.90 3.18
CA ALA A 146 -19.00 6.98 4.14
C ALA A 146 -17.70 7.52 4.77
N LEU A 147 -16.74 6.63 5.06
CA LEU A 147 -15.43 6.99 5.58
C LEU A 147 -14.58 7.74 4.54
N GLU A 148 -14.60 7.29 3.29
CA GLU A 148 -13.93 7.94 2.15
C GLU A 148 -14.47 9.35 1.97
N SER A 149 -15.80 9.51 1.90
CA SER A 149 -16.43 10.83 1.76
C SER A 149 -16.09 11.79 2.91
N LEU A 150 -15.95 11.28 4.15
CA LEU A 150 -15.54 12.09 5.29
C LEU A 150 -14.07 12.49 5.19
N THR A 151 -13.21 11.54 4.83
CA THR A 151 -11.77 11.72 4.71
C THR A 151 -11.45 12.74 3.62
N ASP A 152 -12.10 12.66 2.46
CA ASP A 152 -11.95 13.62 1.37
C ASP A 152 -12.32 15.04 1.79
N ARG A 153 -13.47 15.21 2.47
CA ARG A 153 -13.91 16.53 2.95
C ARG A 153 -12.96 17.10 3.99
N TRP A 154 -12.48 16.28 4.91
CA TRP A 154 -11.51 16.72 5.92
C TRP A 154 -10.16 17.01 5.29
N ALA A 155 -9.78 16.30 4.23
CA ALA A 155 -8.57 16.60 3.47
C ALA A 155 -8.67 17.90 2.67
N ASP A 156 -9.81 18.15 2.01
CA ASP A 156 -10.12 19.41 1.34
C ASP A 156 -10.12 20.60 2.31
N ALA A 157 -10.50 20.35 3.57
CA ALA A 157 -10.45 21.32 4.65
C ALA A 157 -9.05 21.46 5.29
N PHE A 158 -8.05 20.71 4.81
CA PHE A 158 -6.70 20.60 5.38
C PHE A 158 -6.70 20.17 6.86
N ALA A 159 -7.76 19.51 7.32
CA ALA A 159 -7.89 19.02 8.70
C ALA A 159 -7.15 17.69 8.91
N VAL A 160 -7.05 16.88 7.86
CA VAL A 160 -6.27 15.63 7.80
C VAL A 160 -5.51 15.55 6.47
N GLY A 161 -4.42 14.80 6.41
CA GLY A 161 -3.80 14.48 5.13
C GLY A 161 -4.72 13.55 4.32
N SER A 162 -4.99 13.87 3.05
CA SER A 162 -5.67 12.92 2.16
C SER A 162 -4.82 11.65 2.03
N PHE A 163 -5.41 10.47 2.20
CA PHE A 163 -4.78 9.20 1.82
C PHE A 163 -4.80 9.07 0.28
N THR A 164 -4.05 9.94 -0.38
CA THR A 164 -3.91 9.94 -1.84
C THR A 164 -2.58 9.35 -2.24
N HIS A 165 -2.55 8.69 -3.37
CA HIS A 165 -1.31 8.20 -3.94
C HIS A 165 -0.38 9.36 -4.33
N LEU A 166 0.92 9.10 -4.35
CA LEU A 166 1.89 10.06 -4.88
C LEU A 166 1.71 10.20 -6.39
N THR A 167 1.75 11.43 -6.91
CA THR A 167 1.87 11.63 -8.37
C THR A 167 3.15 10.97 -8.91
N PRO A 168 3.25 10.64 -10.20
CA PRO A 168 4.47 10.04 -10.77
C PRO A 168 5.73 10.85 -10.47
N GLU A 169 5.64 12.17 -10.50
CA GLU A 169 6.71 13.11 -10.17
C GLU A 169 7.07 13.06 -8.69
N GLN A 170 6.06 13.07 -7.81
CA GLN A 170 6.27 12.97 -6.37
C GLN A 170 6.87 11.62 -5.98
N LEU A 171 6.40 10.52 -6.59
CA LEU A 171 6.93 9.18 -6.37
C LEU A 171 8.40 9.12 -6.79
N CYS A 172 8.71 9.59 -7.99
CA CYS A 172 10.09 9.64 -8.49
C CYS A 172 11.00 10.44 -7.55
N LEU A 173 10.56 11.65 -7.17
CA LEU A 173 11.35 12.51 -6.29
C LEU A 173 11.53 11.90 -4.89
N ALA A 174 10.49 11.29 -4.33
CA ALA A 174 10.55 10.60 -3.05
C ALA A 174 11.54 9.43 -3.10
N MET A 175 11.54 8.62 -4.16
CA MET A 175 12.51 7.53 -4.32
C MET A 175 13.95 8.05 -4.43
N LEU A 176 14.18 9.12 -5.19
CA LEU A 176 15.50 9.73 -5.33
C LEU A 176 15.99 10.35 -4.02
N GLN A 177 15.09 10.95 -3.22
CA GLN A 177 15.40 11.49 -1.90
C GLN A 177 15.71 10.37 -0.90
N ALA A 178 14.83 9.37 -0.78
CA ALA A 178 14.98 8.26 0.16
C ALA A 178 16.26 7.46 -0.08
N THR A 179 16.63 7.26 -1.35
CA THR A 179 17.86 6.55 -1.71
C THR A 179 19.12 7.41 -1.55
N GLY A 180 19.00 8.74 -1.38
CA GLY A 180 20.12 9.67 -1.34
C GLY A 180 20.74 9.95 -2.71
N GLU A 181 20.01 9.68 -3.79
CA GLU A 181 20.47 9.93 -5.17
C GLU A 181 20.45 11.42 -5.52
N LEU A 182 19.54 12.20 -4.91
CA LEU A 182 19.53 13.67 -5.05
C LEU A 182 20.83 14.31 -4.54
N ASP A 183 21.31 13.86 -3.39
CA ASP A 183 22.58 14.37 -2.81
C ASP A 183 23.76 14.03 -3.72
N LYS A 184 23.78 12.82 -4.30
CA LYS A 184 24.79 12.45 -5.31
C LYS A 184 24.72 13.36 -6.53
N TYR A 185 23.53 13.72 -7.01
CA TYR A 185 23.39 14.64 -8.13
C TYR A 185 23.92 16.02 -7.80
N ALA A 186 23.68 16.51 -6.58
CA ALA A 186 24.19 17.78 -6.09
C ALA A 186 25.72 17.78 -6.01
N VAL A 187 26.33 16.76 -5.39
CA VAL A 187 27.79 16.60 -5.31
C VAL A 187 28.43 16.51 -6.70
N ALA A 188 27.81 15.78 -7.62
CA ALA A 188 28.30 15.68 -8.99
C ALA A 188 28.18 17.01 -9.77
N GLY A 189 27.09 17.76 -9.57
CA GLY A 189 26.90 19.08 -10.17
C GLY A 189 27.93 20.09 -9.64
N ASP A 190 28.23 20.03 -8.35
CA ASP A 190 29.21 20.85 -7.68
C ASP A 190 30.65 20.59 -8.20
N ALA A 191 31.01 19.32 -8.33
CA ALA A 191 32.29 18.92 -8.92
C ALA A 191 32.40 19.33 -10.40
N GLU A 192 31.30 19.25 -11.16
CA GLU A 192 31.26 19.71 -12.55
C GLU A 192 31.49 21.22 -12.66
N LEU A 193 30.85 22.02 -11.79
CA LEU A 193 31.07 23.46 -11.74
C LEU A 193 32.52 23.80 -11.42
N THR A 194 33.09 23.16 -10.39
CA THR A 194 34.48 23.35 -9.98
C THR A 194 35.44 23.12 -11.16
N LYS A 195 35.23 22.05 -11.92
CA LYS A 195 36.00 21.75 -13.13
C LYS A 195 35.81 22.81 -14.23
N LYS A 196 34.58 23.29 -14.44
CA LYS A 196 34.28 24.32 -15.44
C LYS A 196 34.89 25.68 -15.09
N LEU A 197 34.86 26.08 -13.82
CA LEU A 197 35.50 27.30 -13.33
C LEU A 197 37.03 27.24 -13.53
N ALA A 198 37.67 26.13 -13.13
CA ALA A 198 39.10 25.92 -13.35
C ALA A 198 39.48 25.98 -14.84
N ALA A 199 38.67 25.36 -15.71
CA ALA A 199 38.88 25.42 -17.16
C ALA A 199 38.70 26.83 -17.74
N GLN A 200 37.74 27.60 -17.22
CA GLN A 200 37.49 28.98 -17.61
C GLN A 200 38.65 29.91 -17.18
N GLU A 201 39.22 29.71 -15.99
CA GLU A 201 40.41 30.44 -15.54
C GLU A 201 41.65 30.09 -16.37
N ALA A 202 41.88 28.80 -16.63
CA ALA A 202 42.97 28.36 -17.51
C ALA A 202 42.83 28.92 -18.94
N ALA A 203 41.60 29.12 -19.43
CA ALA A 203 41.34 29.71 -20.74
C ALA A 203 41.64 31.23 -20.79
N LYS A 204 41.53 31.96 -19.67
CA LYS A 204 41.93 33.38 -19.60
C LYS A 204 43.42 33.59 -19.82
N ALA A 205 44.26 32.58 -19.57
CA ALA A 205 45.71 32.63 -19.80
C ALA A 205 46.11 32.45 -21.27
N LYS A 206 45.17 32.12 -22.17
CA LYS A 206 45.40 32.05 -23.62
C LYS A 206 44.92 33.34 -24.30
N PRO A 207 45.60 33.82 -25.34
CA PRO A 207 45.15 35.00 -26.08
C PRO A 207 43.73 34.79 -26.62
N ALA A 208 42.86 35.76 -26.38
CA ALA A 208 41.44 35.67 -26.73
C ALA A 208 41.26 35.40 -28.23
N PRO A 209 40.42 34.43 -28.63
CA PRO A 209 40.02 34.27 -30.03
C PRO A 209 39.39 35.56 -30.54
N LYS A 210 39.69 35.97 -31.78
CA LYS A 210 39.04 37.14 -32.39
C LYS A 210 37.51 36.99 -32.27
N PRO A 211 36.78 38.03 -31.83
CA PRO A 211 35.35 37.95 -31.61
C PRO A 211 34.64 37.63 -32.93
N ASP A 212 33.94 36.49 -32.96
CA ASP A 212 33.15 36.05 -34.10
C ASP A 212 31.70 36.54 -33.90
N PRO A 213 31.21 37.52 -34.69
CA PRO A 213 29.91 38.17 -34.47
C PRO A 213 28.70 37.24 -34.63
N LYS A 214 28.90 35.98 -35.04
CA LYS A 214 27.85 34.96 -35.16
C LYS A 214 27.73 34.02 -33.95
N LYS A 215 28.62 34.10 -32.97
CA LYS A 215 28.57 33.26 -31.77
C LYS A 215 28.14 34.10 -30.55
N PRO A 216 27.14 33.65 -29.77
CA PRO A 216 26.82 34.30 -28.50
C PRO A 216 28.05 34.31 -27.59
N ALA A 217 28.23 35.38 -26.84
CA ALA A 217 29.34 35.51 -25.90
C ALA A 217 29.35 34.30 -24.94
N PRO A 218 30.52 33.73 -24.62
CA PRO A 218 30.60 32.61 -23.68
C PRO A 218 29.99 33.01 -22.34
N VAL A 219 29.10 32.17 -21.80
CA VAL A 219 28.55 32.36 -20.46
C VAL A 219 29.70 32.30 -19.46
N VAL A 220 29.92 33.40 -18.74
CA VAL A 220 30.95 33.50 -17.69
C VAL A 220 30.36 32.91 -16.41
N LEU A 221 30.85 31.74 -16.01
CA LEU A 221 30.48 31.15 -14.71
C LEU A 221 31.18 31.91 -13.59
N LYS A 222 30.49 32.07 -12.46
CA LYS A 222 30.99 32.73 -11.25
C LYS A 222 30.75 31.84 -10.04
N GLU A 223 31.63 31.95 -9.04
CA GLU A 223 31.48 31.24 -7.77
C GLU A 223 30.19 31.61 -7.02
N ALA A 224 29.74 32.87 -7.15
CA ALA A 224 28.50 33.34 -6.53
C ALA A 224 27.23 32.65 -7.06
N ASP A 225 27.29 32.08 -8.27
CA ASP A 225 26.14 31.40 -8.91
C ASP A 225 26.16 29.88 -8.65
N ARG A 226 27.04 29.41 -7.75
CA ARG A 226 27.27 27.98 -7.49
C ARG A 226 26.03 27.22 -7.05
N GLU A 227 25.28 27.75 -6.09
CA GLU A 227 24.04 27.13 -5.62
C GLU A 227 23.00 26.98 -6.74
N GLN A 228 22.86 28.02 -7.58
CA GLN A 228 21.91 28.00 -8.69
C GLN A 228 22.33 27.00 -9.76
N TYR A 229 23.63 26.95 -10.10
CA TYR A 229 24.14 25.97 -11.04
C TYR A 229 23.93 24.53 -10.55
N VAL A 230 24.21 24.26 -9.26
CA VAL A 230 23.97 22.94 -8.68
C VAL A 230 22.49 22.59 -8.75
N ARG A 231 21.59 23.49 -8.35
CA ARG A 231 20.13 23.29 -8.47
C ARG A 231 19.71 22.98 -9.91
N ASP A 232 20.19 23.75 -10.89
CA ASP A 232 19.83 23.55 -12.30
C ASP A 232 20.37 22.22 -12.84
N SER A 233 21.59 21.84 -12.44
CA SER A 233 22.19 20.55 -12.82
C SER A 233 21.45 19.35 -12.21
N VAL A 234 20.95 19.48 -10.98
CA VAL A 234 20.10 18.47 -10.33
C VAL A 234 18.75 18.39 -11.04
N ALA A 235 18.12 19.53 -11.31
CA ALA A 235 16.82 19.61 -11.99
C ALA A 235 16.85 18.90 -13.36
N VAL A 236 17.92 19.09 -14.15
CA VAL A 236 18.07 18.40 -15.44
C VAL A 236 18.15 16.88 -15.29
N LYS A 237 18.87 16.38 -14.27
CA LYS A 237 18.98 14.94 -14.01
C LYS A 237 17.67 14.36 -13.50
N VAL A 238 17.00 15.06 -12.58
CA VAL A 238 15.70 14.66 -12.04
C VAL A 238 14.67 14.62 -13.18
N ASP A 239 14.56 15.67 -14.00
CA ASP A 239 13.62 15.73 -15.13
C ASP A 239 13.80 14.55 -16.11
N ALA A 240 15.04 14.15 -16.39
CA ALA A 240 15.32 13.00 -17.26
C ALA A 240 14.77 11.68 -16.68
N VAL A 241 14.88 11.47 -15.37
CA VAL A 241 14.35 10.28 -14.68
C VAL A 241 12.83 10.38 -14.54
N THR A 242 12.33 11.54 -14.16
CA THR A 242 10.90 11.80 -13.92
C THR A 242 10.08 11.55 -15.19
N LYS A 243 10.57 11.92 -16.37
CA LYS A 243 9.90 11.60 -17.66
C LYS A 243 9.60 10.12 -17.83
N ARG A 244 10.49 9.24 -17.36
CA ARG A 244 10.29 7.79 -17.40
C ARG A 244 9.20 7.34 -16.44
N PHE A 245 9.14 7.94 -15.25
CA PHE A 245 8.09 7.66 -14.27
C PHE A 245 6.73 8.18 -14.75
N ILE A 246 6.67 9.36 -15.34
CA ILE A 246 5.43 9.90 -15.94
C ILE A 246 4.90 8.95 -17.02
N ALA A 247 5.77 8.41 -17.87
CA ALA A 247 5.36 7.50 -18.94
C ALA A 247 4.79 6.15 -18.43
N LEU A 248 5.21 5.69 -17.24
CA LEU A 248 4.82 4.38 -16.69
C LEU A 248 3.72 4.47 -15.63
N PHE A 249 3.77 5.49 -14.78
CA PHE A 249 2.87 5.68 -13.65
C PHE A 249 1.82 6.77 -13.87
N GLY A 250 1.96 7.59 -14.92
CA GLY A 250 0.96 8.56 -15.30
C GLY A 250 -0.25 7.90 -15.97
N GLY A 251 -1.41 8.56 -15.88
CA GLY A 251 -2.59 8.16 -16.62
C GLY A 251 -2.35 8.18 -18.13
N GLN A 252 -3.00 7.29 -18.87
CA GLN A 252 -2.96 7.35 -20.35
C GLN A 252 -3.52 8.68 -20.85
N ALA A 253 -3.12 9.08 -22.05
CA ALA A 253 -3.60 10.31 -22.66
C ALA A 253 -5.14 10.34 -22.70
N GLY A 254 -5.74 11.33 -22.01
CA GLY A 254 -7.19 11.49 -21.91
C GLY A 254 -7.83 10.95 -20.63
N LEU A 255 -7.09 10.30 -19.73
CA LEU A 255 -7.57 9.89 -18.41
C LEU A 255 -7.24 10.94 -17.33
N PRO A 256 -8.08 11.08 -16.29
CA PRO A 256 -7.74 11.87 -15.11
C PRO A 256 -6.47 11.33 -14.44
N GLN A 257 -5.56 12.22 -14.03
CA GLN A 257 -4.36 11.85 -13.25
C GLN A 257 -4.62 11.73 -11.74
N THR A 258 -5.87 11.92 -11.32
CA THR A 258 -6.30 11.85 -9.92
C THR A 258 -6.55 10.43 -9.44
N ASP A 259 -6.69 9.48 -10.37
CA ASP A 259 -7.10 8.11 -10.06
C ASP A 259 -5.87 7.21 -9.94
N PHE A 260 -5.89 6.32 -8.95
CA PHE A 260 -4.81 5.36 -8.75
C PHE A 260 -4.97 4.15 -9.67
N PHE A 261 -3.92 3.81 -10.41
CA PHE A 261 -3.85 2.60 -11.22
C PHE A 261 -2.64 1.76 -10.80
N ALA A 262 -2.88 0.51 -10.40
CA ALA A 262 -1.84 -0.49 -10.21
C ALA A 262 -1.82 -1.42 -11.43
N THR A 263 -0.87 -1.21 -12.34
CA THR A 263 -0.76 -2.02 -13.57
C THR A 263 0.35 -3.07 -13.46
N ALA A 264 0.22 -4.16 -14.21
CA ALA A 264 1.25 -5.18 -14.29
C ALA A 264 2.60 -4.60 -14.76
N ASP A 265 2.57 -3.63 -15.67
CA ASP A 265 3.78 -2.96 -16.18
C ASP A 265 4.50 -2.16 -15.09
N GLN A 266 3.76 -1.49 -14.20
CA GLN A 266 4.35 -0.77 -13.05
C GLN A 266 5.00 -1.75 -12.07
N ALA A 267 4.32 -2.85 -11.75
CA ALA A 267 4.87 -3.89 -10.87
C ALA A 267 6.12 -4.53 -11.48
N LEU A 268 6.10 -4.81 -12.79
CA LEU A 268 7.23 -5.37 -13.53
C LEU A 268 8.41 -4.40 -13.57
N PHE A 269 8.14 -3.11 -13.79
CA PHE A 269 9.16 -2.06 -13.76
C PHE A 269 9.85 -2.00 -12.39
N LEU A 270 9.09 -1.93 -11.28
CA LEU A 270 9.67 -1.92 -9.94
C LEU A 270 10.44 -3.21 -9.63
N SER A 271 9.96 -4.36 -10.12
CA SER A 271 10.57 -5.66 -9.85
C SER A 271 11.88 -5.89 -10.59
N ASN A 272 11.92 -5.53 -11.88
CA ASN A 272 12.96 -5.96 -12.81
C ASN A 272 13.84 -4.83 -13.33
N ASP A 273 13.37 -3.58 -13.30
CA ASP A 273 14.16 -2.49 -13.86
C ASP A 273 15.40 -2.20 -12.99
N GLY A 274 16.56 -2.13 -13.66
CA GLY A 274 17.84 -1.90 -12.98
C GLY A 274 18.00 -0.50 -12.40
N THR A 275 17.13 0.46 -12.73
CA THR A 275 17.27 1.86 -12.30
C THR A 275 17.08 1.99 -10.79
N VAL A 276 15.94 1.53 -10.27
CA VAL A 276 15.61 1.65 -8.83
C VAL A 276 16.58 0.80 -7.99
N ARG A 277 16.88 -0.42 -8.45
CA ARG A 277 17.90 -1.27 -7.81
C ARG A 277 19.29 -0.62 -7.84
N GLY A 278 19.62 0.10 -8.92
CA GLY A 278 20.88 0.82 -9.07
C GLY A 278 21.07 1.94 -8.04
N TRP A 279 20.00 2.65 -7.67
CA TRP A 279 20.05 3.70 -6.64
C TRP A 279 20.40 3.15 -5.25
N LEU A 280 19.96 1.93 -4.96
CA LEU A 280 20.24 1.20 -3.71
C LEU A 280 21.62 0.56 -3.69
N ARG A 281 22.34 0.50 -4.81
CA ARG A 281 23.72 -0.04 -4.80
C ARG A 281 24.60 0.83 -3.89
N PRO A 282 25.29 0.27 -2.88
CA PRO A 282 26.14 1.05 -1.99
C PRO A 282 27.19 1.85 -2.78
N SER A 283 27.18 3.17 -2.61
CA SER A 283 28.04 4.10 -3.32
C SER A 283 28.22 5.37 -2.50
N GLY A 284 29.39 5.50 -1.88
CA GLY A 284 29.75 6.66 -1.05
C GLY A 284 28.80 6.81 0.14
N GLU A 285 27.98 7.87 0.10
CA GLU A 285 27.10 8.30 1.19
C GLU A 285 25.60 8.14 0.90
N ASN A 286 25.21 7.35 -0.12
CA ASN A 286 23.79 6.99 -0.27
C ASN A 286 23.29 6.14 0.89
N LEU A 287 21.97 6.01 1.02
CA LEU A 287 21.33 5.29 2.12
C LEU A 287 21.98 3.93 2.39
N SER A 288 22.07 3.07 1.37
CA SER A 288 22.66 1.73 1.50
C SER A 288 24.15 1.76 1.84
N GLY A 289 24.90 2.79 1.39
CA GLY A 289 26.28 3.03 1.78
C GLY A 289 26.42 3.40 3.27
N ARG A 290 25.51 4.23 3.80
CA ARG A 290 25.46 4.57 5.23
C ARG A 290 25.09 3.36 6.08
N LEU A 291 24.04 2.64 5.69
CA LEU A 291 23.57 1.43 6.39
C LEU A 291 24.63 0.33 6.44
N LEU A 292 25.46 0.21 5.38
CA LEU A 292 26.52 -0.80 5.36
C LEU A 292 27.61 -0.54 6.42
N LYS A 293 27.85 0.73 6.77
CA LYS A 293 28.83 1.16 7.79
C LYS A 293 28.32 0.95 9.22
N MET A 294 27.02 0.73 9.42
CA MET A 294 26.43 0.50 10.73
C MET A 294 26.62 -0.96 11.16
N GLU A 295 26.98 -1.21 12.42
CA GLU A 295 27.16 -2.58 12.93
C GLU A 295 25.88 -3.15 13.55
N ASP A 296 25.11 -2.30 14.23
CA ASP A 296 23.90 -2.70 14.95
C ASP A 296 22.70 -2.92 14.01
N PRO A 297 22.14 -4.14 13.95
CA PRO A 297 20.94 -4.44 13.17
C PRO A 297 19.70 -3.64 13.58
N GLU A 298 19.58 -3.21 14.84
CA GLU A 298 18.45 -2.38 15.29
C GLU A 298 18.56 -0.96 14.71
N ALA A 299 19.71 -0.32 14.86
CA ALA A 299 19.99 0.98 14.23
C ALA A 299 19.82 0.94 12.69
N ILE A 300 20.19 -0.16 12.03
CA ILE A 300 19.96 -0.34 10.58
C ILE A 300 18.45 -0.32 10.27
N ALA A 301 17.63 -1.00 11.07
CA ALA A 301 16.18 -1.00 10.87
C ALA A 301 15.60 0.40 11.07
N GLU A 302 16.02 1.12 12.11
CA GLU A 302 15.55 2.48 12.38
C GLU A 302 15.91 3.46 11.26
N GLU A 303 17.19 3.53 10.86
CA GLU A 303 17.63 4.41 9.77
C GLU A 303 16.93 4.06 8.44
N LEU A 304 16.74 2.78 8.15
CA LEU A 304 16.08 2.33 6.93
C LEU A 304 14.61 2.78 6.86
N TYR A 305 13.84 2.56 7.93
CA TYR A 305 12.43 2.95 7.99
C TYR A 305 12.25 4.46 8.06
N LEU A 306 13.07 5.17 8.83
CA LEU A 306 13.04 6.63 8.88
C LEU A 306 13.39 7.27 7.52
N SER A 307 14.37 6.71 6.81
CA SER A 307 14.80 7.26 5.52
C SER A 307 13.79 7.03 4.39
N ILE A 308 13.05 5.92 4.42
CA ILE A 308 12.13 5.54 3.34
C ILE A 308 10.68 5.89 3.67
N LEU A 309 10.21 5.53 4.86
CA LEU A 309 8.81 5.67 5.30
C LEU A 309 8.61 6.82 6.30
N THR A 310 9.66 7.56 6.65
CA THR A 310 9.59 8.72 7.56
C THR A 310 8.99 8.42 8.95
N ARG A 311 9.02 7.15 9.38
CA ARG A 311 8.54 6.69 10.68
C ARG A 311 9.49 5.71 11.35
N GLN A 312 9.28 5.49 12.63
CA GLN A 312 9.96 4.45 13.38
C GLN A 312 9.41 3.06 13.01
N PRO A 313 10.27 2.02 12.94
CA PRO A 313 9.82 0.65 12.72
C PRO A 313 9.10 0.12 13.97
N GLU A 314 8.08 -0.70 13.74
CA GLU A 314 7.40 -1.45 14.79
C GLU A 314 8.28 -2.61 15.30
N SER A 315 7.92 -3.21 16.44
CA SER A 315 8.68 -4.33 17.01
C SER A 315 8.80 -5.51 16.04
N VAL A 316 7.69 -5.88 15.38
CA VAL A 316 7.65 -6.98 14.41
C VAL A 316 8.52 -6.69 13.20
N GLU A 317 8.51 -5.45 12.72
CA GLU A 317 9.29 -4.98 11.57
C GLU A 317 10.80 -4.96 11.87
N ARG A 318 11.18 -4.45 13.05
CA ARG A 318 12.58 -4.51 13.52
C ARG A 318 13.06 -5.94 13.59
N ASP A 319 12.28 -6.85 14.17
CA ASP A 319 12.64 -8.25 14.27
C ASP A 319 12.76 -8.92 12.89
N ALA A 320 11.89 -8.57 11.94
CA ALA A 320 11.98 -9.04 10.56
C ALA A 320 13.30 -8.61 9.89
N VAL A 321 13.68 -7.32 10.01
CA VAL A 321 14.95 -6.82 9.47
C VAL A 321 16.15 -7.53 10.11
N LYS A 322 16.15 -7.67 11.44
CA LYS A 322 17.22 -8.36 12.18
C LYS A 322 17.37 -9.81 11.72
N ASN A 323 16.26 -10.53 11.61
CA ASN A 323 16.25 -11.92 11.18
C ASN A 323 16.73 -12.05 9.73
N TYR A 324 16.32 -11.14 8.84
CA TYR A 324 16.73 -11.13 7.45
C TYR A 324 18.23 -10.88 7.28
N LEU A 325 18.78 -9.88 7.99
CA LEU A 325 20.21 -9.57 7.98
C LEU A 325 21.04 -10.75 8.52
N ARG A 326 20.58 -11.39 9.62
CA ARG A 326 21.24 -12.57 10.19
C ARG A 326 21.26 -13.75 9.22
N ALA A 327 20.14 -14.02 8.54
CA ALA A 327 20.03 -15.12 7.58
C ALA A 327 20.94 -14.95 6.36
N ARG A 328 21.24 -13.70 5.96
CA ARG A 328 22.08 -13.39 4.80
C ARG A 328 23.58 -13.35 5.12
N GLY A 329 23.97 -13.17 6.38
CA GLY A 329 25.37 -13.26 6.85
C GLY A 329 26.32 -12.33 6.08
N GLU A 330 27.32 -12.92 5.40
CA GLU A 330 28.34 -12.17 4.63
C GLU A 330 27.75 -11.37 3.46
N LYS A 331 26.53 -11.69 3.01
CA LYS A 331 25.81 -10.96 1.94
C LYS A 331 25.04 -9.75 2.47
N LYS A 332 25.51 -9.11 3.54
CA LYS A 332 24.87 -7.94 4.17
C LYS A 332 24.56 -6.81 3.18
N SER A 333 25.47 -6.54 2.25
CA SER A 333 25.29 -5.50 1.21
C SER A 333 24.11 -5.78 0.28
N GLU A 334 23.92 -7.04 -0.11
CA GLU A 334 22.76 -7.47 -0.92
C GLU A 334 21.48 -7.42 -0.09
N ALA A 335 21.54 -7.84 1.17
CA ALA A 335 20.40 -7.83 2.08
C ALA A 335 19.85 -6.41 2.31
N ILE A 336 20.72 -5.42 2.51
CA ILE A 336 20.33 -4.00 2.66
C ILE A 336 19.65 -3.49 1.39
N GLN A 337 20.18 -3.85 0.21
CA GLN A 337 19.58 -3.50 -1.08
C GLN A 337 18.19 -4.11 -1.25
N GLU A 338 18.02 -5.38 -0.91
CA GLU A 338 16.75 -6.09 -1.00
C GLU A 338 15.71 -5.51 -0.02
N LEU A 339 16.13 -5.18 1.22
CA LEU A 339 15.25 -4.56 2.22
C LEU A 339 14.82 -3.15 1.79
N GLY A 340 15.75 -2.32 1.31
CA GLY A 340 15.41 -0.99 0.79
C GLY A 340 14.49 -1.06 -0.43
N TRP A 341 14.72 -2.03 -1.32
CA TRP A 341 13.85 -2.27 -2.47
C TRP A 341 12.45 -2.69 -2.03
N ALA A 342 12.34 -3.62 -1.07
CA ALA A 342 11.07 -4.08 -0.53
C ALA A 342 10.23 -2.91 0.01
N LEU A 343 10.83 -2.01 0.79
CA LEU A 343 10.14 -0.83 1.33
C LEU A 343 9.75 0.17 0.25
N LEU A 344 10.62 0.48 -0.72
CA LEU A 344 10.29 1.37 -1.84
C LEU A 344 9.19 0.81 -2.75
N SER A 345 9.07 -0.52 -2.84
CA SER A 345 8.02 -1.21 -3.59
C SER A 345 6.76 -1.48 -2.78
N SER A 346 6.74 -1.13 -1.49
CA SER A 346 5.61 -1.37 -0.61
C SER A 346 4.41 -0.49 -0.97
N VAL A 347 3.23 -0.93 -0.56
CA VAL A 347 2.02 -0.11 -0.66
C VAL A 347 2.16 1.17 0.16
N GLU A 348 2.74 1.12 1.36
CA GLU A 348 2.87 2.28 2.24
C GLU A 348 3.64 3.42 1.58
N PHE A 349 4.74 3.12 0.89
CA PHE A 349 5.54 4.12 0.20
C PHE A 349 4.80 4.79 -0.97
N ARG A 350 3.80 4.12 -1.56
CA ARG A 350 3.07 4.62 -2.73
C ARG A 350 2.06 5.72 -2.38
N PHE A 351 1.64 5.79 -1.11
CA PHE A 351 0.60 6.69 -0.61
C PHE A 351 1.18 7.75 0.33
N LYS A 352 0.54 8.92 0.35
CA LYS A 352 0.82 9.96 1.34
C LYS A 352 0.32 9.48 2.70
N HIS A 353 1.21 9.46 3.68
CA HIS A 353 0.96 9.05 5.06
C HIS A 353 1.20 10.22 6.02
#